data_AF-F3G623-F1
#
_entry.id   AF-F3G623-F1
#
_cell.length_a   1.000
_cell.length_b   1.000
_cell.length_c   1.000
_cell.angle_alpha   90.00
_cell.angle_beta   90.00
_cell.angle_gamma   90.00
#
_symmetry.space_group_name_H-M   'P 1'
#
loop_
_entity.id
_entity.type
_entity.pdbx_description
1 polymer ?
#
loop_
_entity_poly.entity_id
_entity_poly.type
_entity_poly.pdbx_seq_one_letter_code
_entity_poly.pdbx_strand_id
1 'polypeptide(L)'
;MSTGGIGVTLGTAKNAFTQDSENQTQKGSTVGSVLGDVNITAGKDLTVKASDVVAGNDVNLIGQNVSILQAQNRSTSTQNQESKKSGLTLALSGAVGEAINTTVQNAQAAKGEDDSRLAALQGVKAGLSGYQAYQAAQAIDSGAASGSFFGIALSLGTQSSSSKQVQEQNVSQGSSITAGNNLNIVATGSGAGAGLDGDINVAGSKLQAGQDMLLSANRDINLLAAANTQKVDGSNKSGGGAIGISLGVGSGGGGLTVFANANSGTGNEKGNGTTWTETNLDAGNKLSLVSGRDTTLVGAQASAQQVVANVGRDLFF
;
A
#
# COMPACT_ATOMS: atom_id res chain seq x y z
N MET A 1 8.42 -17.56 20.97
CA MET A 1 9.89 -17.68 20.93
C MET A 1 10.20 -19.13 20.60
N SER A 2 10.65 -19.44 19.38
CA SER A 2 11.05 -20.80 18.98
C SER A 2 12.56 -20.87 19.09
N THR A 3 13.05 -21.65 20.06
CA THR A 3 14.48 -21.91 20.26
C THR A 3 15.05 -22.56 19.00
N GLY A 4 16.11 -21.98 18.44
CA GLY A 4 16.84 -22.53 17.30
C GLY A 4 17.56 -23.80 17.71
N GLY A 5 16.88 -24.95 17.55
CA GLY A 5 17.48 -26.27 17.57
C GLY A 5 17.45 -26.88 16.18
N ILE A 6 18.47 -27.66 15.82
CA ILE A 6 18.44 -28.50 14.62
C ILE A 6 17.41 -29.60 14.87
N GLY A 7 16.36 -29.67 14.06
CA GLY A 7 15.32 -30.70 14.17
C GLY A 7 14.66 -31.02 12.84
N VAL A 8 14.31 -32.29 12.65
CA VAL A 8 13.55 -32.79 11.49
C VAL A 8 12.09 -32.96 11.89
N THR A 9 11.17 -32.46 11.06
CA THR A 9 9.73 -32.61 11.28
C THR A 9 9.10 -33.40 10.14
N LEU A 10 8.41 -34.49 10.46
CA LEU A 10 7.59 -35.25 9.52
C LEU A 10 6.11 -34.97 9.79
N GLY A 11 5.39 -34.45 8.79
CA GLY A 11 4.02 -34.04 9.00
C GLY A 11 3.34 -33.49 7.75
N THR A 12 2.13 -32.97 7.93
CA THR A 12 1.35 -32.32 6.88
C THR A 12 1.40 -30.80 7.04
N ALA A 13 1.42 -30.09 5.91
CA ALA A 13 1.32 -28.65 5.85
C ALA A 13 0.27 -28.26 4.80
N LYS A 14 -0.66 -27.39 5.18
CA LYS A 14 -1.63 -26.77 4.29
C LYS A 14 -1.45 -25.26 4.35
N ASN A 15 -1.32 -24.64 3.18
CA ASN A 15 -1.37 -23.19 3.01
C ASN A 15 -2.50 -22.87 2.03
N ALA A 16 -3.39 -21.97 2.41
CA ALA A 16 -4.45 -21.45 1.55
C ALA A 16 -4.33 -19.93 1.50
N PHE A 17 -4.51 -19.37 0.31
CA PHE A 17 -4.55 -17.94 0.07
C PHE A 17 -5.71 -17.66 -0.88
N THR A 18 -6.58 -16.73 -0.49
CA THR A 18 -7.65 -16.22 -1.36
C THR A 18 -7.59 -14.71 -1.42
N GLN A 19 -7.85 -14.18 -2.60
CA GLN A 19 -7.93 -12.74 -2.82
C GLN A 19 -9.16 -12.45 -3.68
N ASP A 20 -10.08 -11.70 -3.09
CA ASP A 20 -11.29 -11.23 -3.76
C ASP A 20 -11.17 -9.73 -3.98
N SER A 21 -11.41 -9.28 -5.21
CA SER A 21 -11.30 -7.86 -5.57
C SER A 21 -12.57 -7.39 -6.28
N GLU A 22 -13.16 -6.31 -5.79
CA GLU A 22 -14.27 -5.61 -6.41
C GLU A 22 -13.80 -4.22 -6.87
N ASN A 23 -14.02 -3.91 -8.15
CA ASN A 23 -13.63 -2.63 -8.74
C ASN A 23 -14.84 -1.96 -9.39
N GLN A 24 -15.08 -0.71 -9.02
CA GLN A 24 -16.08 0.17 -9.61
C GLN A 24 -15.32 1.34 -10.27
N THR A 25 -15.30 1.38 -11.59
CA THR A 25 -14.62 2.43 -12.36
C THR A 25 -15.63 3.30 -13.08
N GLN A 26 -15.37 4.60 -13.06
CA GLN A 26 -16.15 5.60 -13.76
C GLN A 26 -15.78 5.58 -15.24
N LYS A 27 -16.80 5.62 -16.09
CA LYS A 27 -16.62 5.70 -17.54
C LYS A 27 -16.91 7.11 -18.01
N GLY A 28 -15.84 7.82 -18.32
CA GLY A 28 -15.91 9.14 -18.93
C GLY A 28 -16.40 9.11 -20.37
N SER A 29 -16.84 10.27 -20.84
CA SER A 29 -17.05 10.53 -22.27
C SER A 29 -15.88 11.34 -22.82
N THR A 30 -15.64 11.24 -24.13
CA THR A 30 -14.68 12.11 -24.83
C THR A 30 -15.43 12.92 -25.87
N VAL A 31 -15.29 14.25 -25.81
CA VAL A 31 -15.75 15.17 -26.86
C VAL A 31 -14.52 15.81 -27.46
N GLY A 32 -14.34 15.71 -28.78
CA GLY A 32 -13.12 16.28 -29.37
C GLY A 32 -13.13 16.57 -30.85
N SER A 33 -12.16 17.37 -31.26
CA SER A 33 -11.88 17.79 -32.62
C SER A 33 -10.37 17.72 -32.88
N VAL A 34 -9.95 17.13 -34.00
CA VAL A 34 -8.51 16.88 -34.27
C VAL A 34 -7.81 18.11 -34.86
N LEU A 35 -8.50 18.86 -35.72
CA LEU A 35 -7.92 20.00 -36.47
C LEU A 35 -8.67 21.31 -36.24
N GLY A 36 -9.70 21.30 -35.39
CA GLY A 36 -10.54 22.46 -35.15
C GLY A 36 -10.90 22.58 -33.69
N ASP A 37 -11.95 23.35 -33.46
CA ASP A 37 -12.36 23.74 -32.12
C ASP A 37 -13.36 22.76 -31.50
N VAL A 38 -13.47 22.81 -30.17
CA VAL A 38 -14.62 22.28 -29.44
C VAL A 38 -15.33 23.45 -28.77
N ASN A 39 -16.59 23.67 -29.16
CA ASN A 39 -17.44 24.70 -28.58
C ASN A 39 -18.61 24.03 -27.85
N ILE A 40 -18.66 24.14 -26.52
CA ILE A 40 -19.77 23.63 -25.71
C ILE A 40 -20.45 24.80 -25.02
N THR A 41 -21.69 25.06 -25.38
CA THR A 41 -22.52 26.11 -24.80
C THR A 41 -23.74 25.49 -24.14
N ALA A 42 -23.86 25.65 -22.83
CA ALA A 42 -25.03 25.26 -22.06
C ALA A 42 -25.90 26.49 -21.80
N GLY A 43 -27.22 26.36 -21.97
CA GLY A 43 -28.17 27.43 -21.61
C GLY A 43 -28.29 27.65 -20.10
N LYS A 44 -27.73 26.74 -19.29
CA LYS A 44 -27.62 26.80 -17.82
C LYS A 44 -26.25 26.24 -17.43
N ASP A 45 -26.21 25.26 -16.53
CA ASP A 45 -24.96 24.72 -16.01
C ASP A 45 -24.30 23.78 -17.03
N LEU A 46 -23.00 23.98 -17.21
CA LEU A 46 -22.12 23.06 -17.92
C LEU A 46 -21.38 22.20 -16.90
N THR A 47 -21.47 20.88 -17.00
CA THR A 47 -20.69 19.96 -16.16
C THR A 47 -19.90 18.98 -17.01
N VAL A 48 -18.58 18.95 -16.82
CA VAL A 48 -17.64 17.95 -17.36
C VAL A 48 -17.13 17.12 -16.20
N LYS A 49 -17.62 15.89 -16.05
CA LYS A 49 -17.30 15.04 -14.90
C LYS A 49 -16.58 13.77 -15.33
N ALA A 50 -15.39 13.53 -14.79
CA ALA A 50 -14.51 12.41 -15.13
C ALA A 50 -14.46 12.14 -16.64
N SER A 51 -14.40 13.20 -17.44
CA SER A 51 -14.56 13.16 -18.88
C SER A 51 -13.50 14.03 -19.56
N ASP A 52 -13.30 13.77 -20.84
CA ASP A 52 -12.26 14.42 -21.64
C ASP A 52 -12.88 15.37 -22.68
N VAL A 53 -12.31 16.57 -22.78
CA VAL A 53 -12.61 17.53 -23.85
C VAL A 53 -11.30 17.89 -24.54
N VAL A 54 -11.17 17.59 -25.83
CA VAL A 54 -9.91 17.74 -26.55
C VAL A 54 -10.10 18.43 -27.89
N ALA A 55 -9.44 19.55 -28.13
CA ALA A 55 -9.42 20.23 -29.42
C ALA A 55 -7.98 20.39 -29.93
N GLY A 56 -7.78 20.18 -31.24
CA GLY A 56 -6.53 20.50 -31.92
C GLY A 56 -6.27 22.00 -32.02
N ASN A 57 -7.33 22.82 -31.93
CA ASN A 57 -7.24 24.27 -31.85
C ASN A 57 -7.83 24.76 -30.53
N ASP A 58 -8.93 25.50 -30.52
CA ASP A 58 -9.46 26.13 -29.31
C ASP A 58 -10.53 25.25 -28.62
N VAL A 59 -10.61 25.33 -27.28
CA VAL A 59 -11.75 24.81 -26.51
C VAL A 59 -12.48 25.98 -25.87
N ASN A 60 -13.78 26.10 -26.14
CA ASN A 60 -14.65 27.11 -25.54
C ASN A 60 -15.78 26.42 -24.75
N LEU A 61 -15.83 26.67 -23.44
CA LEU A 61 -16.81 26.14 -22.51
C LEU A 61 -17.61 27.30 -21.91
N ILE A 62 -18.90 27.36 -22.23
CA ILE A 62 -19.77 28.47 -21.81
C ILE A 62 -21.00 27.90 -21.12
N GLY A 63 -21.33 28.44 -19.95
CA GLY A 63 -22.55 28.13 -19.23
C GLY A 63 -22.90 29.23 -18.24
N GLN A 64 -24.07 29.12 -17.62
CA GLN A 64 -24.42 29.93 -16.45
C GLN A 64 -23.39 29.68 -15.33
N ASN A 65 -23.19 28.41 -14.97
CA ASN A 65 -22.07 27.94 -14.16
C ASN A 65 -21.28 26.91 -14.96
N VAL A 66 -19.99 26.76 -14.65
CA VAL A 66 -19.13 25.73 -15.27
C VAL A 66 -18.48 24.89 -14.19
N SER A 67 -18.67 23.57 -14.25
CA SER A 67 -18.10 22.62 -13.29
C SER A 67 -17.28 21.54 -14.00
N ILE A 68 -16.00 21.43 -13.68
CA ILE A 68 -15.05 20.46 -14.22
C ILE A 68 -14.60 19.59 -13.05
N LEU A 69 -15.22 18.43 -12.91
CA LEU A 69 -15.20 17.66 -11.67
C LEU A 69 -14.61 16.28 -11.86
N GLN A 70 -13.97 15.77 -10.83
CA GLN A 70 -13.66 14.34 -10.73
C GLN A 70 -14.89 13.47 -10.43
N ALA A 71 -14.74 12.19 -10.67
CA ALA A 71 -15.58 11.13 -10.09
C ALA A 71 -14.70 10.07 -9.39
N GLN A 72 -15.25 9.36 -8.40
CA GLN A 72 -14.47 8.41 -7.61
C GLN A 72 -14.56 7.00 -8.18
N ASN A 73 -13.39 6.40 -8.43
CA ASN A 73 -13.23 4.96 -8.62
C ASN A 73 -13.08 4.31 -7.25
N ARG A 74 -13.78 3.19 -7.04
CA ARG A 74 -13.70 2.41 -5.80
C ARG A 74 -13.09 1.06 -6.07
N SER A 75 -12.13 0.66 -5.25
CA SER A 75 -11.55 -0.68 -5.25
C SER A 75 -11.60 -1.24 -3.84
N THR A 76 -12.08 -2.48 -3.70
CA THR A 76 -12.04 -3.21 -2.43
C THR A 76 -11.32 -4.53 -2.67
N SER A 77 -10.25 -4.81 -1.92
CA SER A 77 -9.54 -6.09 -1.94
C SER A 77 -9.63 -6.76 -0.58
N THR A 78 -10.11 -7.99 -0.55
CA THR A 78 -10.11 -8.84 0.63
C THR A 78 -9.12 -9.96 0.42
N GLN A 79 -8.08 -10.02 1.25
CA GLN A 79 -7.09 -11.08 1.27
C GLN A 79 -7.31 -11.95 2.50
N ASN A 80 -7.39 -13.27 2.31
CA ASN A 80 -7.38 -14.24 3.40
C ASN A 80 -6.20 -15.19 3.22
N GLN A 81 -5.46 -15.44 4.28
CA GLN A 81 -4.39 -16.44 4.30
C GLN A 81 -4.59 -17.38 5.46
N GLU A 82 -4.50 -18.68 5.23
CA GLU A 82 -4.54 -19.71 6.27
C GLU A 82 -3.35 -20.65 6.12
N SER A 83 -2.66 -20.90 7.23
CA SER A 83 -1.61 -21.91 7.30
C SER A 83 -1.92 -22.88 8.42
N LYS A 84 -1.80 -24.18 8.17
CA LYS A 84 -1.93 -25.25 9.16
C LYS A 84 -0.78 -26.22 9.00
N LYS A 85 -0.11 -26.56 10.08
CA LYS A 85 0.99 -27.53 10.11
C LYS A 85 0.75 -28.49 11.27
N SER A 86 0.93 -29.78 11.03
CA SER A 86 0.85 -30.80 12.06
C SER A 86 1.92 -31.84 11.81
N GLY A 87 2.69 -32.24 12.81
CA GLY A 87 3.77 -33.18 12.59
C GLY A 87 4.49 -33.65 13.84
N LEU A 88 5.24 -34.74 13.65
CA LEU A 88 6.19 -35.30 14.59
C LEU A 88 7.55 -34.66 14.35
N THR A 89 8.10 -34.02 15.37
CA THR A 89 9.39 -33.33 15.35
C THR A 89 10.39 -34.08 16.21
N LEU A 90 11.54 -34.44 15.63
CA LEU A 90 12.71 -34.93 16.34
C LEU A 90 13.77 -33.82 16.34
N ALA A 91 14.13 -33.31 17.51
CA ALA A 91 15.05 -32.17 17.65
C ALA A 91 16.14 -32.44 18.69
N LEU A 92 17.29 -31.79 18.52
CA LEU A 92 18.31 -31.71 19.57
C LEU A 92 17.98 -30.51 20.48
N SER A 93 17.79 -30.74 21.78
CA SER A 93 17.53 -29.70 22.77
C SER A 93 18.85 -29.14 23.31
N GLY A 94 19.11 -27.85 23.06
CA GLY A 94 20.22 -27.08 23.64
C GLY A 94 19.80 -26.29 24.89
N ALA A 95 20.76 -25.94 25.75
CA ALA A 95 20.53 -25.23 27.01
C ALA A 95 19.75 -23.92 26.85
N VAL A 96 18.74 -23.73 27.70
CA VAL A 96 17.93 -22.51 27.79
C VAL A 96 18.61 -21.58 28.79
N GLY A 97 19.29 -20.55 28.29
CA GLY A 97 19.90 -19.48 29.08
C GLY A 97 19.98 -18.20 28.23
N GLU A 98 20.00 -17.04 28.88
CA GLU A 98 19.97 -15.73 28.23
C GLU A 98 21.19 -15.49 27.31
N ALA A 99 21.12 -15.85 26.02
CA ALA A 99 22.08 -15.35 25.02
C ALA A 99 21.60 -15.43 23.55
N ILE A 100 21.44 -14.24 22.99
CA ILE A 100 21.96 -13.71 21.72
C ILE A 100 21.61 -14.40 20.38
N ASN A 101 21.02 -13.54 19.54
CA ASN A 101 20.84 -13.54 18.08
C ASN A 101 22.04 -14.08 17.27
N THR A 102 22.00 -15.34 16.83
CA THR A 102 22.87 -15.86 15.76
C THR A 102 22.04 -16.51 14.66
N THR A 103 21.62 -15.67 13.72
CA THR A 103 21.10 -16.08 12.42
C THR A 103 22.26 -16.60 11.58
N VAL A 104 22.28 -17.91 11.29
CA VAL A 104 23.14 -18.46 10.23
C VAL A 104 22.28 -18.66 9.00
N GLN A 105 22.39 -17.71 8.07
CA GLN A 105 21.98 -17.90 6.68
C GLN A 105 23.07 -18.67 5.93
N ASN A 106 22.61 -19.54 5.04
CA ASN A 106 23.33 -20.22 3.95
C ASN A 106 24.07 -21.52 4.31
N ALA A 107 23.51 -22.62 3.80
CA ALA A 107 24.27 -23.83 3.48
C ALA A 107 23.87 -24.29 2.06
N GLN A 108 24.51 -23.70 1.05
CA GLN A 108 24.64 -24.29 -0.28
C GLN A 108 26.11 -24.35 -0.63
N ALA A 109 26.73 -25.51 -0.41
CA ALA A 109 27.84 -26.03 -1.22
C ALA A 109 28.36 -27.32 -0.59
N ALA A 110 28.10 -28.46 -1.23
CA ALA A 110 29.08 -29.52 -1.47
C ALA A 110 28.41 -30.66 -2.25
N LYS A 111 28.78 -30.80 -3.52
CA LYS A 111 28.50 -31.98 -4.35
C LYS A 111 29.71 -32.92 -4.30
N GLY A 112 29.44 -34.21 -4.19
CA GLY A 112 30.28 -35.30 -4.73
C GLY A 112 31.17 -36.04 -3.74
N GLU A 113 30.76 -37.26 -3.33
CA GLU A 113 31.52 -38.53 -3.42
C GLU A 113 30.86 -39.65 -2.57
N ASP A 114 31.07 -40.90 -3.01
CA ASP A 114 30.31 -42.10 -2.66
C ASP A 114 30.70 -42.73 -1.32
N ASP A 115 30.07 -42.30 -0.23
CA ASP A 115 29.65 -43.21 0.87
C ASP A 115 28.56 -42.53 1.73
N SER A 116 27.34 -43.02 1.60
CA SER A 116 26.10 -42.33 2.01
C SER A 116 25.89 -42.21 3.52
N ARG A 117 26.65 -42.93 4.35
CA ARG A 117 26.62 -42.78 5.82
C ARG A 117 27.73 -41.89 6.37
N LEU A 118 28.89 -41.86 5.73
CA LEU A 118 30.03 -41.07 6.20
C LEU A 118 29.93 -39.62 5.72
N ALA A 119 29.40 -39.38 4.51
CA ALA A 119 29.16 -38.03 3.98
C ALA A 119 28.12 -37.25 4.81
N ALA A 120 27.09 -37.93 5.32
CA ALA A 120 26.09 -37.32 6.20
C ALA A 120 26.70 -36.88 7.55
N LEU A 121 27.68 -37.62 8.07
CA LEU A 121 28.39 -37.26 9.30
C LEU A 121 29.49 -36.21 9.06
N GLN A 122 30.13 -36.23 7.88
CA GLN A 122 31.16 -35.27 7.50
C GLN A 122 30.60 -33.90 7.08
N GLY A 123 29.40 -33.85 6.49
CA GLY A 123 28.68 -32.59 6.24
C GLY A 123 28.34 -31.82 7.51
N VAL A 124 28.13 -32.53 8.63
CA VAL A 124 27.98 -31.93 9.97
C VAL A 124 29.31 -31.44 10.54
N LYS A 125 30.43 -32.12 10.22
CA LYS A 125 31.79 -31.69 10.63
C LYS A 125 32.26 -30.42 9.92
N ALA A 126 31.95 -30.25 8.64
CA ALA A 126 32.36 -29.07 7.88
C ALA A 126 31.60 -27.78 8.29
N GLY A 127 30.44 -27.90 8.91
CA GLY A 127 29.68 -26.76 9.45
C GLY A 127 30.12 -26.29 10.85
N LEU A 128 31.01 -27.03 11.53
CA LEU A 128 31.45 -26.74 12.91
C LEU A 128 32.97 -26.59 13.05
N SER A 129 33.70 -26.51 11.94
CA SER A 129 35.16 -26.41 11.97
C SER A 129 35.64 -24.96 12.07
N GLY A 130 35.69 -24.45 13.29
CA GLY A 130 36.46 -23.28 13.70
C GLY A 130 36.79 -23.40 15.19
N TYR A 131 38.02 -23.04 15.58
CA TYR A 131 38.67 -23.19 16.89
C TYR A 131 37.82 -22.91 18.16
N GLN A 132 36.67 -22.26 18.00
CA GLN A 132 35.68 -21.98 19.05
C GLN A 132 34.78 -23.20 19.42
N ALA A 133 34.65 -24.21 18.57
CA ALA A 133 33.87 -25.42 18.87
C ALA A 133 34.54 -26.32 19.94
N TYR A 134 35.87 -26.28 20.06
CA TYR A 134 36.59 -27.03 21.10
C TYR A 134 36.40 -26.42 22.49
N GLN A 135 36.26 -25.10 22.58
CA GLN A 135 35.92 -24.41 23.83
C GLN A 135 34.43 -24.57 24.19
N ALA A 136 33.55 -24.64 23.20
CA ALA A 136 32.14 -24.98 23.42
C ALA A 136 31.93 -26.44 23.85
N ALA A 137 32.76 -27.38 23.38
CA ALA A 137 32.80 -28.75 23.89
C ALA A 137 33.41 -28.84 25.30
N GLN A 138 34.38 -28.00 25.65
CA GLN A 138 34.89 -27.87 27.03
C GLN A 138 33.93 -27.13 27.97
N ALA A 139 33.03 -26.29 27.46
CA ALA A 139 31.92 -25.71 28.22
C ALA A 139 30.84 -26.74 28.58
N ILE A 140 30.86 -27.93 27.96
CA ILE A 140 30.07 -29.10 28.40
C ILE A 140 30.75 -29.77 29.61
N ASP A 141 32.07 -29.65 29.73
CA ASP A 141 32.88 -30.21 30.83
C ASP A 141 33.01 -29.25 32.02
N SER A 142 32.83 -27.95 31.80
CA SER A 142 32.80 -26.93 32.86
C SER A 142 31.35 -26.60 33.24
N GLY A 143 30.79 -27.51 34.05
CA GLY A 143 29.70 -27.23 35.00
C GLY A 143 28.62 -26.28 34.48
N ALA A 144 27.65 -26.84 33.76
CA ALA A 144 26.40 -26.17 33.40
C ALA A 144 25.88 -25.31 34.55
N ALA A 145 25.47 -24.07 34.24
CA ALA A 145 24.61 -23.29 35.14
C ALA A 145 23.46 -24.20 35.62
N SER A 146 23.34 -24.31 36.94
CA SER A 146 22.42 -25.21 37.64
C SER A 146 21.02 -25.16 37.01
N GLY A 147 20.59 -26.24 36.35
CA GLY A 147 19.27 -26.37 35.72
C GLY A 147 19.24 -26.62 34.21
N SER A 148 20.38 -26.67 33.51
CA SER A 148 20.40 -26.87 32.05
C SER A 148 20.41 -28.36 31.64
N PHE A 149 19.51 -28.76 30.73
CA PHE A 149 19.35 -30.13 30.20
C PHE A 149 19.71 -30.19 28.71
N PHE A 150 20.61 -31.10 28.33
CA PHE A 150 21.02 -31.33 26.93
C PHE A 150 20.54 -32.70 26.47
N GLY A 151 19.87 -32.81 25.32
CA GLY A 151 19.20 -34.06 24.96
C GLY A 151 18.56 -34.14 23.57
N ILE A 152 17.92 -35.28 23.30
CA ILE A 152 17.10 -35.53 22.12
C ILE A 152 15.63 -35.43 22.53
N ALA A 153 14.83 -34.67 21.79
CA ALA A 153 13.41 -34.47 22.03
C ALA A 153 12.57 -34.97 20.85
N LEU A 154 11.51 -35.72 21.15
CA LEU A 154 10.49 -36.14 20.20
C LEU A 154 9.15 -35.51 20.60
N SER A 155 8.54 -34.71 19.73
CA SER A 155 7.26 -34.03 20.01
C SER A 155 6.26 -34.17 18.87
N LEU A 156 4.98 -34.30 19.20
CA LEU A 156 3.87 -34.17 18.27
C LEU A 156 3.21 -32.81 18.49
N GLY A 157 3.10 -32.01 17.43
CA GLY A 157 2.53 -30.67 17.52
C GLY A 157 1.63 -30.29 16.36
N THR A 158 0.80 -29.29 16.60
CA THR A 158 -0.04 -28.64 15.60
C THR A 158 0.11 -27.13 15.71
N GLN A 159 0.06 -26.44 14.58
CA GLN A 159 0.09 -25.00 14.47
C GLN A 159 -0.90 -24.55 13.41
N SER A 160 -1.61 -23.47 13.69
CA SER A 160 -2.52 -22.82 12.76
C SER A 160 -2.34 -21.32 12.81
N SER A 161 -2.45 -20.66 11.66
CA SER A 161 -2.57 -19.23 11.56
C SER A 161 -3.58 -18.86 10.49
N SER A 162 -4.28 -17.76 10.72
CA SER A 162 -5.27 -17.20 9.80
C SER A 162 -5.13 -15.68 9.84
N SER A 163 -5.03 -15.06 8.68
CA SER A 163 -5.06 -13.61 8.51
C SER A 163 -6.16 -13.24 7.53
N LYS A 164 -6.79 -12.10 7.80
CA LYS A 164 -7.73 -11.44 6.90
C LYS A 164 -7.39 -9.96 6.83
N GLN A 165 -7.25 -9.44 5.63
CA GLN A 165 -7.00 -8.02 5.38
C GLN A 165 -8.03 -7.52 4.36
N VAL A 166 -8.72 -6.44 4.70
CA VAL A 166 -9.64 -5.72 3.81
C VAL A 166 -9.02 -4.37 3.52
N GLN A 167 -8.82 -4.07 2.26
CA GLN A 167 -8.31 -2.80 1.79
C GLN A 167 -9.36 -2.12 0.90
N GLU A 168 -9.82 -0.94 1.29
CA GLU A 168 -10.70 -0.10 0.50
C GLU A 168 -9.93 1.11 -0.02
N GLN A 169 -10.12 1.43 -1.30
CA GLN A 169 -9.51 2.58 -1.95
C GLN A 169 -10.58 3.34 -2.71
N ASN A 170 -10.64 4.66 -2.50
CA ASN A 170 -11.36 5.58 -3.37
C ASN A 170 -10.34 6.51 -4.02
N VAL A 171 -10.28 6.49 -5.34
CA VAL A 171 -9.36 7.29 -6.13
C VAL A 171 -10.16 8.20 -7.04
N SER A 172 -9.95 9.50 -6.93
CA SER A 172 -10.53 10.51 -7.80
C SER A 172 -9.94 10.41 -9.21
N GLN A 173 -10.82 10.19 -10.18
CA GLN A 173 -10.59 10.31 -11.60
C GLN A 173 -11.06 11.69 -12.05
N GLY A 174 -10.11 12.59 -12.30
CA GLY A 174 -10.36 13.94 -12.79
C GLY A 174 -10.93 13.99 -14.22
N SER A 175 -11.46 15.15 -14.59
CA SER A 175 -11.68 15.50 -16.00
C SER A 175 -10.38 16.03 -16.62
N SER A 176 -10.21 15.84 -17.93
CA SER A 176 -9.11 16.44 -18.70
C SER A 176 -9.65 17.35 -19.78
N ILE A 177 -9.17 18.59 -19.82
CA ILE A 177 -9.50 19.54 -20.89
C ILE A 177 -8.23 19.99 -21.56
N THR A 178 -8.11 19.74 -22.86
CA THR A 178 -6.90 20.03 -23.63
C THR A 178 -7.24 20.81 -24.89
N ALA A 179 -6.68 22.01 -25.01
CA ALA A 179 -6.72 22.81 -26.22
C ALA A 179 -5.32 22.89 -26.83
N GLY A 180 -5.20 22.63 -28.13
CA GLY A 180 -3.95 22.82 -28.87
C GLY A 180 -3.53 24.29 -28.96
N ASN A 181 -4.50 25.21 -28.89
CA ASN A 181 -4.27 26.65 -28.85
C ASN A 181 -4.82 27.23 -27.54
N ASN A 182 -5.99 27.86 -27.54
CA ASN A 182 -6.53 28.52 -26.35
C ASN A 182 -7.63 27.73 -25.65
N LEU A 183 -7.68 27.81 -24.32
CA LEU A 183 -8.78 27.28 -23.51
C LEU A 183 -9.55 28.44 -22.87
N ASN A 184 -10.82 28.59 -23.23
CA ASN A 184 -11.71 29.60 -22.66
C ASN A 184 -12.85 28.93 -21.88
N ILE A 185 -12.95 29.24 -20.60
CA ILE A 185 -14.01 28.79 -19.71
C ILE A 185 -14.73 30.03 -19.18
N VAL A 186 -16.02 30.14 -19.47
CA VAL A 186 -16.83 31.32 -19.15
C VAL A 186 -18.08 30.90 -18.40
N ALA A 187 -18.19 31.32 -17.14
CA ALA A 187 -19.41 31.24 -16.36
C ALA A 187 -20.11 32.61 -16.38
N THR A 188 -21.22 32.71 -17.12
CA THR A 188 -21.89 33.99 -17.39
C THR A 188 -22.77 34.47 -16.24
N GLY A 189 -23.12 33.59 -15.30
CA GLY A 189 -24.21 33.83 -14.36
C GLY A 189 -25.58 33.85 -15.07
N SER A 190 -26.62 34.14 -14.31
CA SER A 190 -28.00 34.22 -14.81
C SER A 190 -28.33 35.54 -15.52
N GLY A 191 -27.40 36.50 -15.51
CA GLY A 191 -27.64 37.86 -15.96
C GLY A 191 -28.35 38.73 -14.93
N ALA A 192 -28.56 38.24 -13.70
CA ALA A 192 -29.18 39.00 -12.60
C ALA A 192 -28.32 40.16 -12.06
N GLY A 193 -27.02 40.18 -12.37
CA GLY A 193 -26.08 41.21 -11.94
C GLY A 193 -24.66 40.67 -11.80
N ALA A 194 -23.68 41.58 -11.80
CA ALA A 194 -22.27 41.23 -11.63
C ALA A 194 -22.02 40.67 -10.20
N GLY A 195 -21.29 39.57 -10.09
CA GLY A 195 -20.90 39.00 -8.80
C GLY A 195 -22.02 38.28 -8.02
N LEU A 196 -23.22 38.09 -8.59
CA LEU A 196 -24.33 37.43 -7.89
C LEU A 196 -24.30 35.90 -8.02
N ASP A 197 -24.03 35.41 -9.23
CA ASP A 197 -23.91 33.99 -9.59
C ASP A 197 -22.97 33.81 -10.79
N GLY A 198 -22.74 32.56 -11.20
CA GLY A 198 -21.85 32.24 -12.31
C GLY A 198 -20.46 31.86 -11.83
N ASP A 199 -20.40 30.70 -11.20
CA ASP A 199 -19.17 30.15 -10.63
C ASP A 199 -18.47 29.20 -11.62
N ILE A 200 -17.14 29.19 -11.59
CA ILE A 200 -16.30 28.16 -12.20
C ILE A 200 -15.76 27.27 -11.09
N ASN A 201 -16.11 25.98 -11.11
CA ASN A 201 -15.61 25.00 -10.14
C ASN A 201 -14.76 23.95 -10.85
N VAL A 202 -13.51 23.78 -10.41
CA VAL A 202 -12.60 22.75 -10.91
C VAL A 202 -12.10 21.92 -9.74
N ALA A 203 -12.27 20.60 -9.81
CA ALA A 203 -11.90 19.69 -8.71
C ALA A 203 -11.10 18.48 -9.21
N GLY A 204 -9.87 18.33 -8.70
CA GLY A 204 -8.93 17.25 -9.02
C GLY A 204 -8.81 16.96 -10.51
N SER A 205 -8.80 18.00 -11.34
CA SER A 205 -8.89 17.92 -12.80
C SER A 205 -7.72 18.63 -13.47
N LYS A 206 -7.43 18.27 -14.73
CA LYS A 206 -6.34 18.85 -15.51
C LYS A 206 -6.89 19.70 -16.66
N LEU A 207 -6.43 20.94 -16.74
CA LEU A 207 -6.77 21.90 -17.79
C LEU A 207 -5.46 22.29 -18.48
N GLN A 208 -5.40 22.17 -19.80
CA GLN A 208 -4.21 22.43 -20.59
C GLN A 208 -4.54 23.24 -21.84
N ALA A 209 -3.74 24.28 -22.09
CA ALA A 209 -3.80 25.10 -23.29
C ALA A 209 -2.39 25.26 -23.89
N GLY A 210 -2.26 25.07 -25.20
CA GLY A 210 -0.98 25.29 -25.90
C GLY A 210 -0.52 26.74 -25.85
N GLN A 211 -1.45 27.70 -25.80
CA GLN A 211 -1.19 29.13 -25.74
C GLN A 211 -1.82 29.74 -24.48
N ASP A 212 -2.95 30.44 -24.61
CA ASP A 212 -3.57 31.16 -23.50
C ASP A 212 -4.72 30.36 -22.88
N MET A 213 -4.89 30.51 -21.57
CA MET A 213 -6.01 29.97 -20.82
C MET A 213 -6.75 31.10 -20.11
N LEU A 214 -8.06 31.17 -20.31
CA LEU A 214 -8.96 32.11 -19.63
C LEU A 214 -10.00 31.34 -18.82
N LEU A 215 -10.05 31.61 -17.52
CA LEU A 215 -11.21 31.30 -16.68
C LEU A 215 -11.86 32.63 -16.29
N SER A 216 -13.09 32.85 -16.75
CA SER A 216 -13.86 34.06 -16.49
C SER A 216 -15.18 33.70 -15.81
N ALA A 217 -15.28 34.00 -14.52
CA ALA A 217 -16.47 33.76 -13.72
C ALA A 217 -17.16 35.08 -13.39
N ASN A 218 -18.47 35.15 -13.63
CA ASN A 218 -19.27 36.31 -13.19
C ASN A 218 -19.27 36.45 -11.67
N ARG A 219 -19.07 35.37 -10.91
CA ARG A 219 -18.92 35.41 -9.46
C ARG A 219 -17.60 34.80 -8.97
N ASP A 220 -17.52 33.49 -8.70
CA ASP A 220 -16.34 32.90 -8.06
C ASP A 220 -15.58 31.92 -8.97
N ILE A 221 -14.26 31.83 -8.81
CA ILE A 221 -13.43 30.73 -9.34
C ILE A 221 -12.97 29.87 -8.17
N ASN A 222 -13.28 28.57 -8.20
CA ASN A 222 -12.86 27.60 -7.18
C ASN A 222 -12.04 26.48 -7.83
N LEU A 223 -10.75 26.42 -7.52
CA LEU A 223 -9.81 25.39 -7.96
C LEU A 223 -9.42 24.55 -6.74
N LEU A 224 -9.90 23.31 -6.67
CA LEU A 224 -9.83 22.48 -5.47
C LEU A 224 -9.15 21.13 -5.78
N ALA A 225 -8.33 20.63 -4.86
CA ALA A 225 -7.91 19.25 -4.91
C ALA A 225 -9.06 18.30 -4.59
N ALA A 226 -8.96 17.06 -5.07
CA ALA A 226 -9.88 15.99 -4.73
C ALA A 226 -9.23 14.95 -3.85
N ALA A 227 -9.94 14.50 -2.82
CA ALA A 227 -9.43 13.52 -1.87
C ALA A 227 -9.46 12.10 -2.45
N ASN A 228 -8.30 11.42 -2.37
CA ASN A 228 -8.17 9.98 -2.48
C ASN A 228 -8.07 9.39 -1.09
N THR A 229 -8.83 8.34 -0.80
CA THR A 229 -8.84 7.70 0.52
C THR A 229 -8.40 6.26 0.42
N GLN A 230 -7.61 5.82 1.38
CA GLN A 230 -7.25 4.41 1.56
C GLN A 230 -7.60 3.99 2.98
N LYS A 231 -8.24 2.84 3.12
CA LYS A 231 -8.54 2.22 4.40
C LYS A 231 -8.04 0.78 4.40
N VAL A 232 -7.40 0.38 5.48
CA VAL A 232 -6.92 -0.98 5.71
C VAL A 232 -7.46 -1.44 7.05
N ASP A 233 -8.16 -2.57 7.06
CA ASP A 233 -8.60 -3.27 8.24
C ASP A 233 -8.09 -4.72 8.18
N GLY A 234 -7.19 -5.08 9.08
CA GLY A 234 -6.56 -6.40 9.13
C GLY A 234 -6.72 -7.06 10.48
N SER A 235 -6.78 -8.39 10.47
CA SER A 235 -6.81 -9.21 11.67
C SER A 235 -6.06 -10.52 11.44
N ASN A 236 -5.20 -10.86 12.37
CA ASN A 236 -4.39 -12.08 12.34
C ASN A 236 -4.60 -12.85 13.64
N LYS A 237 -4.72 -14.16 13.53
CA LYS A 237 -4.72 -15.09 14.66
C LYS A 237 -3.77 -16.24 14.37
N SER A 238 -3.01 -16.65 15.37
CA SER A 238 -2.18 -17.83 15.33
C SER A 238 -2.29 -18.58 16.64
N GLY A 239 -2.10 -19.88 16.58
CA GLY A 239 -2.13 -20.73 17.75
C GLY A 239 -1.58 -22.09 17.43
N GLY A 240 -0.93 -22.69 18.41
CA GLY A 240 -0.36 -24.01 18.26
C GLY A 240 0.07 -24.57 19.59
N GLY A 241 0.27 -25.86 19.62
CA GLY A 241 0.75 -26.56 20.79
C GLY A 241 1.46 -27.84 20.38
N ALA A 242 2.36 -28.28 21.24
CA ALA A 242 3.03 -29.56 21.08
C ALA A 242 3.19 -30.23 22.44
N ILE A 243 3.20 -31.56 22.42
CA ILE A 243 3.50 -32.40 23.56
C ILE A 243 4.62 -33.33 23.13
N GLY A 244 5.60 -33.55 23.99
CA GLY A 244 6.74 -34.37 23.66
C GLY A 244 7.42 -34.99 24.87
N ILE A 245 8.34 -35.88 24.55
CA ILE A 245 9.24 -36.52 25.49
C ILE A 245 10.67 -36.16 25.12
N SER A 246 11.54 -35.98 26.10
CA SER A 246 12.96 -35.75 25.85
C SER A 246 13.83 -36.60 26.77
N LEU A 247 14.94 -37.06 26.21
CA LEU A 247 15.98 -37.82 26.91
C LEU A 247 17.27 -37.02 26.85
N GLY A 248 17.90 -36.81 28.00
CA GLY A 248 19.06 -35.94 28.08
C GLY A 248 19.80 -36.04 29.39
N VAL A 249 20.90 -35.30 29.47
CA VAL A 249 21.86 -35.30 30.57
C VAL A 249 22.00 -33.87 31.09
N GLY A 250 21.97 -33.72 32.40
CA GLY A 250 22.20 -32.45 33.09
C GLY A 250 23.12 -32.62 34.30
N SER A 251 23.30 -31.53 35.06
CA SER A 251 24.15 -31.48 36.26
C SER A 251 23.82 -32.51 37.36
N GLY A 252 22.62 -33.12 37.33
CA GLY A 252 22.18 -34.18 38.25
C GLY A 252 22.13 -35.59 37.66
N GLY A 253 22.66 -35.83 36.45
CA GLY A 253 22.62 -37.11 35.75
C GLY A 253 21.69 -37.14 34.52
N GLY A 254 21.52 -38.32 33.93
CA GLY A 254 20.64 -38.55 32.78
C GLY A 254 19.18 -38.82 33.19
N GLY A 255 18.21 -38.34 32.42
CA GLY A 255 16.79 -38.52 32.74
C GLY A 255 15.85 -38.40 31.54
N LEU A 256 14.66 -39.00 31.67
CA LEU A 256 13.52 -38.84 30.77
C LEU A 256 12.59 -37.75 31.30
N THR A 257 12.17 -36.83 30.46
CA THR A 257 11.20 -35.79 30.83
C THR A 257 10.06 -35.69 29.83
N VAL A 258 8.89 -35.25 30.30
CA VAL A 258 7.71 -34.94 29.47
C VAL A 258 7.56 -33.42 29.45
N PHE A 259 7.33 -32.87 28.26
CA PHE A 259 7.08 -31.44 28.09
C PHE A 259 5.82 -31.19 27.28
N ALA A 260 5.21 -30.03 27.54
CA ALA A 260 4.11 -29.51 26.77
C ALA A 260 4.32 -28.02 26.57
N ASN A 261 4.00 -27.52 25.37
CA ASN A 261 4.04 -26.11 25.06
C ASN A 261 2.79 -25.69 24.32
N ALA A 262 2.36 -24.45 24.55
CA ALA A 262 1.28 -23.81 23.86
C ALA A 262 1.69 -22.39 23.47
N ASN A 263 1.20 -21.92 22.33
CA ASN A 263 1.36 -20.55 21.87
C ASN A 263 0.04 -20.08 21.27
N SER A 264 -0.22 -18.78 21.44
CA SER A 264 -1.30 -18.08 20.79
C SER A 264 -0.81 -16.67 20.46
N GLY A 265 -1.25 -16.15 19.32
CA GLY A 265 -0.95 -14.81 18.87
C GLY A 265 -2.19 -14.20 18.22
N THR A 266 -2.43 -12.93 18.48
CA THR A 266 -3.47 -12.14 17.81
C THR A 266 -2.86 -10.81 17.37
N GLY A 267 -3.29 -10.31 16.23
CA GLY A 267 -2.87 -9.01 15.71
C GLY A 267 -4.03 -8.30 15.04
N ASN A 268 -4.03 -6.98 15.13
CA ASN A 268 -4.99 -6.12 14.46
C ASN A 268 -4.21 -5.04 13.70
N GLU A 269 -4.70 -4.71 12.52
CA GLU A 269 -4.16 -3.65 11.67
C GLU A 269 -5.29 -2.69 11.35
N LYS A 270 -5.02 -1.39 11.53
CA LYS A 270 -5.91 -0.32 11.08
C LYS A 270 -5.04 0.75 10.42
N GLY A 271 -5.38 1.08 9.19
CA GLY A 271 -4.73 2.14 8.43
C GLY A 271 -5.76 3.03 7.79
N ASN A 272 -5.58 4.35 7.93
CA ASN A 272 -6.32 5.35 7.17
C ASN A 272 -5.29 6.25 6.48
N GLY A 273 -5.47 6.47 5.19
CA GLY A 273 -4.64 7.36 4.38
C GLY A 273 -5.51 8.30 3.57
N THR A 274 -5.07 9.54 3.43
CA THR A 274 -5.65 10.50 2.50
C THR A 274 -4.53 11.13 1.70
N THR A 275 -4.65 11.04 0.38
CA THR A 275 -3.81 11.78 -0.57
C THR A 275 -4.71 12.65 -1.41
N TRP A 276 -4.14 13.60 -2.15
CA TRP A 276 -4.91 14.59 -2.90
C TRP A 276 -4.54 14.51 -4.37
N THR A 277 -5.55 14.42 -5.23
CA THR A 277 -5.42 14.69 -6.67
C THR A 277 -5.59 16.19 -6.85
N GLU A 278 -4.50 16.87 -7.17
CA GLU A 278 -4.49 18.32 -7.35
C GLU A 278 -5.25 18.75 -8.61
N THR A 279 -5.76 19.98 -8.60
CA THR A 279 -6.23 20.64 -9.82
C THR A 279 -5.05 21.29 -10.52
N ASN A 280 -4.83 21.01 -11.80
CA ASN A 280 -3.68 21.54 -12.54
C ASN A 280 -4.15 22.38 -13.74
N LEU A 281 -3.67 23.62 -13.82
CA LEU A 281 -3.88 24.53 -14.93
C LEU A 281 -2.53 24.79 -15.58
N ASP A 282 -2.38 24.39 -16.84
CA ASP A 282 -1.13 24.52 -17.60
C ASP A 282 -1.40 25.27 -18.91
N ALA A 283 -0.91 26.51 -19.01
CA ALA A 283 -1.03 27.35 -20.19
C ALA A 283 0.36 27.64 -20.75
N GLY A 284 0.56 27.47 -22.06
CA GLY A 284 1.88 27.71 -22.68
C GLY A 284 2.36 29.16 -22.61
N ASN A 285 1.46 30.13 -22.60
CA ASN A 285 1.77 31.56 -22.56
C ASN A 285 1.12 32.27 -21.37
N LYS A 286 -0.17 32.63 -21.45
CA LYS A 286 -0.85 33.39 -20.40
C LYS A 286 -2.00 32.60 -19.77
N LEU A 287 -2.00 32.50 -18.45
CA LEU A 287 -3.16 32.09 -17.66
C LEU A 287 -3.84 33.33 -17.07
N SER A 288 -5.11 33.54 -17.41
CA SER A 288 -5.95 34.64 -16.91
C SER A 288 -7.09 34.09 -16.06
N LEU A 289 -7.09 34.43 -14.77
CA LEU A 289 -8.16 34.14 -13.82
C LEU A 289 -8.94 35.44 -13.58
N VAL A 290 -10.21 35.49 -13.97
CA VAL A 290 -11.07 36.67 -13.79
C VAL A 290 -12.30 36.26 -13.00
N SER A 291 -12.44 36.76 -11.78
CA SER A 291 -13.61 36.52 -10.94
C SER A 291 -14.28 37.84 -10.57
N GLY A 292 -15.61 37.86 -10.65
CA GLY A 292 -16.40 39.01 -10.20
C GLY A 292 -16.33 39.22 -8.68
N ARG A 293 -16.03 38.17 -7.92
CA ARG A 293 -15.91 38.21 -6.46
C ARG A 293 -14.65 37.50 -5.98
N ASP A 294 -14.68 36.20 -5.69
CA ASP A 294 -13.53 35.52 -5.08
C ASP A 294 -12.85 34.54 -6.04
N THR A 295 -11.56 34.29 -5.79
CA THR A 295 -10.83 33.20 -6.40
C THR A 295 -10.19 32.35 -5.30
N THR A 296 -10.43 31.04 -5.32
CA THR A 296 -9.93 30.07 -4.32
C THR A 296 -9.06 29.02 -4.99
N LEU A 297 -7.82 28.84 -4.52
CA LEU A 297 -6.86 27.84 -4.99
C LEU A 297 -6.43 26.94 -3.83
N VAL A 298 -7.12 25.82 -3.58
CA VAL A 298 -6.79 24.89 -2.48
C VAL A 298 -6.34 23.56 -3.07
N GLY A 299 -5.05 23.26 -2.99
CA GLY A 299 -4.46 22.08 -3.65
C GLY A 299 -4.57 22.16 -5.17
N ALA A 300 -4.36 23.37 -5.70
CA ALA A 300 -4.32 23.66 -7.12
C ALA A 300 -2.93 24.18 -7.53
N GLN A 301 -2.50 23.82 -8.73
CA GLN A 301 -1.27 24.30 -9.36
C GLN A 301 -1.62 25.06 -10.64
N ALA A 302 -1.00 26.21 -10.81
CA ALA A 302 -1.16 27.08 -11.97
C ALA A 302 0.21 27.36 -12.59
N SER A 303 0.39 26.99 -13.86
CA SER A 303 1.64 27.11 -14.61
C SER A 303 1.40 27.85 -15.91
N ALA A 304 2.18 28.91 -16.14
CA ALA A 304 2.22 29.67 -17.38
C ALA A 304 3.47 30.55 -17.43
N GLN A 305 3.81 31.11 -18.59
CA GLN A 305 4.82 32.18 -18.67
C GLN A 305 4.36 33.43 -17.90
N GLN A 306 3.06 33.70 -17.94
CA GLN A 306 2.43 34.77 -17.17
C GLN A 306 1.12 34.28 -16.57
N VAL A 307 0.98 34.45 -15.25
CA VAL A 307 -0.30 34.25 -14.55
C VAL A 307 -0.84 35.61 -14.14
N VAL A 308 -2.07 35.92 -14.55
CA VAL A 308 -2.78 37.17 -14.20
C VAL A 308 -4.08 36.80 -13.49
N ALA A 309 -4.26 37.31 -12.28
CA ALA A 309 -5.49 37.14 -11.52
C ALA A 309 -6.16 38.51 -11.30
N ASN A 310 -7.31 38.71 -11.92
CA ASN A 310 -8.18 39.85 -11.68
C ASN A 310 -9.33 39.39 -10.78
N VAL A 311 -9.18 39.63 -9.48
CA VAL A 311 -10.08 39.14 -8.44
C VAL A 311 -10.87 40.31 -7.90
N GLY A 312 -12.20 40.25 -7.97
CA GLY A 312 -13.08 41.36 -7.55
C GLY A 312 -13.01 41.66 -6.05
N ARG A 313 -12.71 40.65 -5.24
CA ARG A 313 -12.65 40.72 -3.78
C ARG A 313 -11.44 39.99 -3.22
N ASP A 314 -11.57 38.70 -2.88
CA ASP A 314 -10.55 37.97 -2.13
C ASP A 314 -9.92 36.83 -2.95
N LEU A 315 -8.59 36.71 -2.86
CA LEU A 315 -7.83 35.58 -3.38
C LEU A 315 -7.38 34.68 -2.22
N PHE A 316 -7.88 33.44 -2.19
CA PHE A 316 -7.53 32.42 -1.19
C PHE A 316 -6.59 31.37 -1.78
N PHE A 317 -5.57 30.97 -1.01
CA PHE A 317 -4.62 29.92 -1.33
C PHE A 317 -4.24 29.11 -0.09
#